data_AF-K2IZG2-F1
#
_entry.id   AF-K2IZG2-F1
#
_cell.length_a   1.000
_cell.length_b   1.000
_cell.length_c   1.000
_cell.angle_alpha   90.00
_cell.angle_beta   90.00
_cell.angle_gamma   90.00
#
_symmetry.space_group_name_H-M   'P 1'
#
loop_
_entity.id
_entity.type
_entity.pdbx_description
1 polymer ?
#
loop_
_entity_poly.entity_id
_entity_poly.type
_entity_poly.pdbx_seq_one_letter_code
_entity_poly.pdbx_strand_id
1 'polypeptide(L)'
;MKNGLFALLFFAGSLFAADFKEGRNYEVIPGAQLSAQPELVEFFSFLCPHCFAMEGTIKEVAATLPAGVRFDKVHIEPFGGAEGKLMARAWAVMDIMGVADQVSPRIFESRHRLKVRYRDLRDVRAAFVASGIKGDDFDKASRSFQVESRLAQMRTKVEQLQPKAIPDLVVNGKYRINRASVPEPKALADLVQYLLEQK
;
A
#
# COMPACT_ATOMS: atom_id res chain seq x y z
N MET A 1 60.27 21.28 -8.17
CA MET A 1 59.67 21.22 -6.82
C MET A 1 58.30 20.56 -6.94
N LYS A 2 58.19 19.37 -6.32
CA LYS A 2 57.00 18.63 -5.85
C LYS A 2 55.76 18.52 -6.75
N ASN A 3 55.61 17.29 -7.26
CA ASN A 3 54.42 16.62 -7.78
C ASN A 3 53.17 16.82 -6.91
N GLY A 4 52.00 16.91 -7.55
CA GLY A 4 50.68 16.81 -6.90
C GLY A 4 49.74 15.97 -7.76
N LEU A 5 49.85 14.65 -7.67
CA LEU A 5 48.93 13.70 -8.29
C LEU A 5 47.70 13.56 -7.38
N PHE A 6 46.58 14.15 -7.76
CA PHE A 6 45.30 14.03 -7.04
C PHE A 6 44.61 12.73 -7.48
N ALA A 7 44.78 11.66 -6.70
CA ALA A 7 44.08 10.40 -6.94
C ALA A 7 42.62 10.54 -6.49
N LEU A 8 41.69 10.65 -7.43
CA LEU A 8 40.27 10.44 -7.17
C LEU A 8 40.06 8.95 -6.83
N LEU A 9 39.88 8.65 -5.55
CA LEU A 9 39.31 7.38 -5.12
C LEU A 9 37.85 7.34 -5.56
N PHE A 10 37.58 6.63 -6.65
CA PHE A 10 36.23 6.10 -6.92
C PHE A 10 35.91 5.12 -5.81
N PHE A 11 35.07 5.54 -4.86
CA PHE A 11 34.44 4.64 -3.92
C PHE A 11 33.43 3.79 -4.71
N ALA A 12 33.90 2.68 -5.27
CA ALA A 12 33.03 1.64 -5.80
C ALA A 12 32.32 1.01 -4.60
N GLY A 13 31.20 1.59 -4.21
CA GLY A 13 30.28 0.95 -3.28
C GLY A 13 29.81 -0.33 -3.93
N SER A 14 30.28 -1.48 -3.43
CA SER A 14 29.69 -2.77 -3.73
C SER A 14 28.24 -2.73 -3.26
N LEU A 15 27.33 -2.36 -4.17
CA LEU A 15 25.94 -2.74 -4.05
C LEU A 15 25.96 -4.27 -3.98
N PHE A 16 25.75 -4.83 -2.80
CA PHE A 16 25.26 -6.20 -2.69
C PHE A 16 23.94 -6.20 -3.45
N ALA A 17 23.99 -6.50 -4.75
CA ALA A 17 22.82 -6.79 -5.55
C ALA A 17 22.18 -7.99 -4.88
N ALA A 18 21.09 -7.76 -4.16
CA ALA A 18 20.31 -8.83 -3.59
C ALA A 18 19.88 -9.75 -4.74
N ASP A 19 20.25 -11.04 -4.65
CA ASP A 19 19.96 -12.05 -5.67
C ASP A 19 18.48 -12.49 -5.54
N PHE A 20 17.58 -11.60 -5.94
CA PHE A 20 16.15 -11.85 -5.95
C PHE A 20 15.77 -12.78 -7.10
N LYS A 21 15.01 -13.84 -6.78
CA LYS A 21 14.62 -14.86 -7.76
C LYS A 21 13.11 -15.03 -7.84
N GLU A 22 12.61 -15.16 -9.07
CA GLU A 22 11.26 -15.63 -9.31
C GLU A 22 11.05 -17.01 -8.67
N GLY A 23 9.84 -17.26 -8.14
CA GLY A 23 9.49 -18.47 -7.40
C GLY A 23 10.01 -18.50 -5.96
N ARG A 24 10.96 -17.62 -5.59
CA ARG A 24 11.44 -17.45 -4.22
C ARG A 24 10.96 -16.13 -3.62
N ASN A 25 11.31 -15.02 -4.24
CA ASN A 25 11.08 -13.67 -3.72
C ASN A 25 9.82 -13.02 -4.29
N TYR A 26 9.46 -13.38 -5.52
CA TYR A 26 8.27 -12.92 -6.19
C TYR A 26 7.76 -13.97 -7.19
N GLU A 27 6.51 -13.81 -7.63
CA GLU A 27 5.93 -14.56 -8.75
C GLU A 27 5.48 -13.59 -9.85
N VAL A 28 5.57 -14.01 -11.12
CA VAL A 28 4.94 -13.30 -12.23
C VAL A 28 3.46 -13.67 -12.29
N ILE A 29 2.57 -12.68 -12.32
CA ILE A 29 1.14 -12.89 -12.47
C ILE A 29 0.87 -13.38 -13.90
N PRO A 30 0.28 -14.57 -14.09
CA PRO A 30 0.06 -15.12 -15.43
C PRO A 30 -0.78 -14.19 -16.30
N GLY A 31 -0.29 -13.89 -17.51
CA GLY A 31 -0.99 -13.02 -18.46
C GLY A 31 -0.99 -11.53 -18.12
N ALA A 32 -0.37 -11.13 -17.00
CA ALA A 32 -0.26 -9.72 -16.64
C ALA A 32 0.73 -8.98 -17.56
N GLN A 33 0.37 -7.75 -17.90
CA GLN A 33 1.24 -6.80 -18.59
C GLN A 33 1.77 -5.79 -17.58
N LEU A 34 2.92 -5.19 -17.88
CA LEU A 34 3.40 -4.07 -17.07
C LEU A 34 2.37 -2.95 -17.07
N SER A 35 2.16 -2.38 -15.89
CA SER A 35 1.37 -1.16 -15.74
C SER A 35 1.95 -0.04 -16.60
N ALA A 36 1.07 0.76 -17.21
CA ALA A 36 1.46 1.90 -18.04
C ALA A 36 2.29 2.95 -17.28
N GLN A 37 2.07 3.05 -15.96
CA GLN A 37 2.89 3.84 -15.05
C GLN A 37 3.45 2.92 -13.95
N PRO A 38 4.71 3.14 -13.52
CA PRO A 38 5.28 2.37 -12.43
C PRO A 38 4.45 2.50 -11.16
N GLU A 39 4.18 1.38 -10.50
CA GLU A 39 3.36 1.39 -9.29
C GLU A 39 3.72 0.27 -8.30
N LEU A 40 3.50 0.55 -7.02
CA LEU A 40 3.40 -0.43 -5.95
C LEU A 40 1.94 -0.45 -5.47
N VAL A 41 1.31 -1.60 -5.51
CA VAL A 41 -0.06 -1.81 -5.03
C VAL A 41 -0.03 -2.64 -3.76
N GLU A 42 -0.67 -2.14 -2.70
CA GLU A 42 -0.97 -2.91 -1.49
C GLU A 42 -2.44 -3.28 -1.44
N PHE A 43 -2.74 -4.58 -1.41
CA PHE A 43 -4.06 -5.08 -1.06
C PHE A 43 -4.15 -5.30 0.45
N PHE A 44 -5.11 -4.67 1.10
CA PHE A 44 -5.20 -4.67 2.56
C PHE A 44 -6.65 -4.67 3.07
N SER A 45 -6.81 -4.80 4.38
CA SER A 45 -8.06 -4.46 5.05
C SER A 45 -7.80 -3.87 6.42
N PHE A 46 -8.59 -2.86 6.81
CA PHE A 46 -8.63 -2.33 8.17
C PHE A 46 -9.04 -3.36 9.23
N LEU A 47 -9.60 -4.49 8.81
CA LEU A 47 -10.05 -5.56 9.70
C LEU A 47 -8.99 -6.66 9.87
N CYS A 48 -7.90 -6.61 9.09
CA CYS A 48 -6.87 -7.65 9.05
C CYS A 48 -5.71 -7.34 10.01
N PRO A 49 -5.43 -8.22 11.00
CA PRO A 49 -4.35 -7.97 11.97
C PRO A 49 -2.96 -7.95 11.32
N HIS A 50 -2.73 -8.72 10.25
CA HIS A 50 -1.47 -8.71 9.52
C HIS A 50 -1.28 -7.42 8.71
N CYS A 51 -2.37 -6.83 8.19
CA CYS A 51 -2.29 -5.51 7.55
C CYS A 51 -1.91 -4.44 8.58
N PHE A 52 -2.53 -4.45 9.77
CA PHE A 52 -2.16 -3.52 10.84
C PHE A 52 -0.69 -3.64 11.25
N ALA A 53 -0.18 -4.87 11.39
CA ALA A 53 1.23 -5.10 11.70
C ALA A 53 2.19 -4.63 10.59
N MET A 54 1.70 -4.50 9.34
CA MET A 54 2.51 -4.09 8.19
C MET A 54 2.59 -2.56 8.01
N GLU A 55 1.73 -1.77 8.65
CA GLU A 55 1.63 -0.31 8.42
C GLU A 55 2.97 0.42 8.61
N GLY A 56 3.78 0.04 9.59
CA GLY A 56 5.12 0.63 9.79
C GLY A 56 6.06 0.31 8.62
N THR A 57 6.19 -0.98 8.29
CA THR A 57 7.04 -1.44 7.19
C THR A 57 6.62 -0.83 5.85
N ILE A 58 5.32 -0.80 5.54
CA ILE A 58 4.87 -0.30 4.24
C ILE A 58 5.06 1.22 4.13
N LYS A 59 4.94 1.97 5.22
CA LYS A 59 5.26 3.39 5.25
C LYS A 59 6.74 3.66 4.97
N GLU A 60 7.63 2.86 5.55
CA GLU A 60 9.07 2.94 5.25
C GLU A 60 9.37 2.63 3.79
N VAL A 61 8.79 1.55 3.24
CA VAL A 61 8.95 1.19 1.83
C VAL A 61 8.42 2.30 0.91
N ALA A 62 7.22 2.82 1.18
CA ALA A 62 6.60 3.89 0.40
C ALA A 62 7.48 5.16 0.37
N ALA A 63 8.16 5.48 1.48
CA ALA A 63 9.07 6.61 1.56
C ALA A 63 10.35 6.45 0.72
N THR A 64 10.69 5.22 0.31
CA THR A 64 11.85 4.92 -0.55
C THR A 64 11.51 4.85 -2.03
N LEU A 65 10.23 4.99 -2.40
CA LEU A 65 9.81 4.86 -3.79
C LEU A 65 10.41 6.00 -4.66
N PRO A 66 10.97 5.68 -5.83
CA PRO A 66 11.44 6.69 -6.77
C PRO A 66 10.34 7.67 -7.20
N ALA A 67 10.74 8.87 -7.59
CA ALA A 67 9.82 9.86 -8.15
C ALA A 67 9.07 9.29 -9.37
N GLY A 68 7.76 9.53 -9.43
CA GLY A 68 6.89 9.03 -10.50
C GLY A 68 6.35 7.62 -10.29
N VAL A 69 6.81 6.89 -9.26
CA VAL A 69 6.18 5.62 -8.86
C VAL A 69 4.95 5.92 -8.01
N ARG A 70 3.80 5.39 -8.43
CA ARG A 70 2.56 5.53 -7.67
C ARG A 70 2.48 4.46 -6.57
N PHE A 71 2.25 4.87 -5.34
CA PHE A 71 1.82 3.94 -4.29
C PHE A 71 0.29 3.95 -4.21
N ASP A 72 -0.34 2.79 -4.42
CA ASP A 72 -1.79 2.62 -4.37
C ASP A 72 -2.15 1.57 -3.31
N LYS A 73 -3.09 1.89 -2.41
CA LYS A 73 -3.66 0.89 -1.50
C LYS A 73 -5.10 0.57 -1.91
N VAL A 74 -5.43 -0.71 -1.90
CA VAL A 74 -6.72 -1.25 -2.31
C VAL A 74 -7.32 -2.06 -1.17
N HIS A 75 -8.44 -1.59 -0.62
CA HIS A 75 -9.12 -2.31 0.45
C HIS A 75 -9.96 -3.47 -0.10
N ILE A 76 -9.80 -4.68 0.46
CA ILE A 76 -10.53 -5.88 0.04
C ILE A 76 -11.95 -5.88 0.64
N GLU A 77 -12.95 -5.49 -0.16
CA GLU A 77 -14.38 -5.45 0.24
C GLU A 77 -14.91 -6.78 0.82
N PRO A 78 -14.63 -7.97 0.22
CA PRO A 78 -15.18 -9.23 0.73
C PRO A 78 -14.67 -9.63 2.11
N PHE A 79 -13.53 -9.11 2.54
CA PHE A 79 -12.94 -9.47 3.84
C PHE A 79 -13.73 -8.85 4.99
N GLY A 80 -14.35 -9.67 5.82
CA GLY A 80 -15.18 -9.20 6.96
C GLY A 80 -16.63 -8.84 6.58
N GLY A 81 -17.11 -9.25 5.41
CA GLY A 81 -18.53 -9.13 5.03
C GLY A 81 -19.01 -7.69 4.91
N ALA A 82 -20.13 -7.36 5.56
CA ALA A 82 -20.72 -6.02 5.50
C ALA A 82 -19.80 -4.93 6.06
N GLU A 83 -19.06 -5.24 7.14
CA GLU A 83 -18.08 -4.30 7.71
C GLU A 83 -16.91 -4.07 6.73
N GLY A 84 -16.48 -5.09 6.00
CA GLY A 84 -15.46 -4.98 4.96
C GLY A 84 -15.82 -3.97 3.87
N LYS A 85 -17.06 -4.02 3.38
CA LYS A 85 -17.60 -3.06 2.40
C LYS A 85 -17.68 -1.64 2.95
N LEU A 86 -18.11 -1.50 4.21
CA LEU A 86 -18.14 -0.21 4.89
C LEU A 86 -16.74 0.38 5.02
N MET A 87 -15.76 -0.43 5.41
CA MET A 87 -14.37 -0.01 5.57
C MET A 87 -13.66 0.27 4.25
N ALA A 88 -14.03 -0.42 3.16
CA ALA A 88 -13.58 -0.06 1.82
C ALA A 88 -14.09 1.32 1.41
N ARG A 89 -15.35 1.66 1.70
CA ARG A 89 -15.87 3.02 1.49
C ARG A 89 -15.13 4.02 2.37
N ALA A 90 -14.85 3.69 3.63
CA ALA A 90 -14.05 4.55 4.51
C ALA A 90 -12.67 4.86 3.90
N TRP A 91 -11.97 3.83 3.40
CA TRP A 91 -10.70 4.01 2.67
C TRP A 91 -10.86 4.93 1.45
N ALA A 92 -11.86 4.69 0.60
CA ALA A 92 -12.12 5.52 -0.57
C ALA A 92 -12.37 6.99 -0.19
N VAL A 93 -13.08 7.25 0.91
CA VAL A 93 -13.27 8.62 1.43
C VAL A 93 -11.94 9.23 1.85
N MET A 94 -11.12 8.49 2.61
CA MET A 94 -9.81 8.98 3.04
C MET A 94 -8.91 9.34 1.86
N ASP A 95 -8.90 8.48 0.84
CA ASP A 95 -8.08 8.63 -0.35
C ASP A 95 -8.51 9.86 -1.17
N ILE A 96 -9.82 9.98 -1.46
CA ILE A 96 -10.38 11.14 -2.17
C ILE A 96 -10.17 12.46 -1.42
N MET A 97 -10.23 12.44 -0.09
CA MET A 97 -10.00 13.63 0.73
C MET A 97 -8.51 13.92 0.98
N GLY A 98 -7.60 13.00 0.65
CA GLY A 98 -6.17 13.14 0.95
C GLY A 98 -5.84 13.10 2.44
N VAL A 99 -6.64 12.39 3.26
CA VAL A 99 -6.51 12.34 4.73
C VAL A 99 -6.16 10.95 5.27
N ALA A 100 -5.73 10.03 4.40
CA ALA A 100 -5.42 8.65 4.77
C ALA A 100 -4.37 8.56 5.89
N ASP A 101 -3.28 9.32 5.83
CA ASP A 101 -2.22 9.31 6.86
C ASP A 101 -2.70 9.80 8.22
N GLN A 102 -3.72 10.65 8.24
CA GLN A 102 -4.30 11.23 9.46
C GLN A 102 -5.36 10.32 10.10
N VAL A 103 -6.10 9.56 9.28
CA VAL A 103 -7.27 8.79 9.74
C VAL A 103 -6.99 7.29 9.87
N SER A 104 -6.22 6.70 8.95
CA SER A 104 -5.93 5.26 8.93
C SER A 104 -5.33 4.73 10.24
N PRO A 105 -4.31 5.40 10.86
CA PRO A 105 -3.73 4.91 12.11
C PRO A 105 -4.77 4.80 13.23
N ARG A 106 -5.70 5.76 13.34
CA ARG A 106 -6.76 5.71 14.34
C ARG A 106 -7.70 4.52 14.09
N ILE A 107 -8.11 4.31 12.83
CA ILE A 107 -9.04 3.22 12.51
C ILE A 107 -8.42 1.88 12.86
N PHE A 108 -7.19 1.63 12.40
CA PHE A 108 -6.46 0.41 12.74
C PHE A 108 -6.30 0.22 14.25
N GLU A 109 -5.88 1.25 14.97
CA GLU A 109 -5.70 1.20 16.43
C GLU A 109 -7.03 0.88 17.14
N SER A 110 -8.10 1.59 16.80
CA SER A 110 -9.42 1.34 17.40
C SER A 110 -9.95 -0.05 17.09
N ARG A 111 -9.71 -0.59 15.88
CA ARG A 111 -10.13 -1.94 15.51
C ARG A 111 -9.32 -2.99 16.26
N HIS A 112 -8.00 -2.90 16.23
CA HIS A 112 -7.14 -4.00 16.66
C HIS A 112 -6.77 -3.95 18.14
N ARG A 113 -6.66 -2.76 18.74
CA ARG A 113 -6.36 -2.60 20.17
C ARG A 113 -7.63 -2.38 21.00
N LEU A 114 -8.52 -1.51 20.55
CA LEU A 114 -9.74 -1.14 21.29
C LEU A 114 -10.97 -2.00 20.94
N LYS A 115 -10.84 -2.91 19.96
CA LYS A 115 -11.90 -3.86 19.53
C LYS A 115 -13.19 -3.17 19.07
N VAL A 116 -13.09 -1.95 18.56
CA VAL A 116 -14.22 -1.23 17.96
C VAL A 116 -14.74 -1.98 16.73
N ARG A 117 -16.06 -2.04 16.62
CA ARG A 117 -16.78 -2.54 15.45
C ARG A 117 -17.43 -1.37 14.73
N TYR A 118 -17.25 -1.29 13.43
CA TYR A 118 -17.88 -0.31 12.57
C TYR A 118 -19.14 -0.91 11.98
N ARG A 119 -20.30 -0.44 12.42
CA ARG A 119 -21.60 -1.01 12.02
C ARG A 119 -22.22 -0.22 10.88
N ASP A 120 -21.95 1.08 10.82
CA ASP A 120 -22.49 1.99 9.82
C ASP A 120 -21.57 3.21 9.62
N LEU A 121 -21.96 4.09 8.68
CA LEU A 121 -21.20 5.30 8.36
C LEU A 121 -21.09 6.29 9.52
N ARG A 122 -21.95 6.23 10.54
CA ARG A 122 -21.84 7.11 11.72
C ARG A 122 -20.66 6.70 12.59
N ASP A 123 -20.46 5.39 12.78
CA ASP A 123 -19.28 4.87 13.47
C ASP A 123 -17.99 5.29 12.73
N VAL A 124 -17.98 5.20 11.39
CA VAL A 124 -16.85 5.65 10.57
C VAL A 124 -16.63 7.16 10.69
N ARG A 125 -17.69 7.96 10.56
CA ARG A 125 -17.65 9.43 10.70
C ARG A 125 -17.05 9.84 12.04
N ALA A 126 -17.38 9.14 13.13
CA ALA A 126 -16.82 9.43 14.44
C ALA A 126 -15.30 9.30 14.46
N ALA A 127 -14.72 8.32 13.76
CA ALA A 127 -13.26 8.18 13.65
C ALA A 127 -12.63 9.34 12.87
N PHE A 128 -13.26 9.79 11.78
CA PHE A 128 -12.81 10.97 11.02
C PHE A 128 -12.87 12.25 11.85
N VAL A 129 -13.98 12.48 12.56
CA VAL A 129 -14.17 13.65 13.43
C VAL A 129 -13.17 13.65 14.58
N ALA A 130 -12.96 12.50 15.22
CA ALA A 130 -11.97 12.39 16.26
C ALA A 130 -10.57 12.70 15.73
N SER A 131 -10.31 12.45 14.43
CA SER A 131 -9.04 12.77 13.74
C SER A 131 -8.97 14.22 13.26
N GLY A 132 -9.97 15.06 13.54
CA GLY A 132 -9.96 16.49 13.21
C GLY A 132 -10.60 16.82 11.87
N ILE A 133 -11.19 15.85 11.17
CA ILE A 133 -11.95 16.09 9.93
C ILE A 133 -13.35 16.57 10.28
N LYS A 134 -13.83 17.64 9.66
CA LYS A 134 -15.20 18.09 9.91
C LYS A 134 -16.18 17.01 9.45
N GLY A 135 -17.17 16.74 10.29
CA GLY A 135 -18.16 15.72 9.99
C GLY A 135 -18.93 15.99 8.69
N ASP A 136 -19.22 17.26 8.39
CA ASP A 136 -19.91 17.66 7.17
C ASP A 136 -19.05 17.42 5.91
N ASP A 137 -17.72 17.57 6.01
CA ASP A 137 -16.80 17.26 4.91
C ASP A 137 -16.80 15.75 4.62
N PHE A 138 -16.81 14.92 5.66
CA PHE A 138 -16.99 13.47 5.53
C PHE A 138 -18.35 13.12 4.92
N ASP A 139 -19.44 13.72 5.40
CA ASP A 139 -20.79 13.43 4.92
C ASP A 139 -20.95 13.77 3.44
N LYS A 140 -20.33 14.87 2.99
CA LYS A 140 -20.27 15.26 1.58
C LYS A 140 -19.43 14.30 0.75
N ALA A 141 -18.23 13.97 1.20
CA ALA A 141 -17.33 13.09 0.46
C ALA A 141 -17.87 11.65 0.35
N SER A 142 -18.42 11.10 1.44
CA SER A 142 -18.92 9.72 1.52
C SER A 142 -20.06 9.38 0.57
N ARG A 143 -20.74 10.39 0.03
CA ARG A 143 -21.84 10.26 -0.96
C ARG A 143 -21.44 10.72 -2.36
N SER A 144 -20.18 11.09 -2.56
CA SER A 144 -19.72 11.68 -3.82
C SER A 144 -19.52 10.63 -4.91
N PHE A 145 -19.67 11.06 -6.16
CA PHE A 145 -19.37 10.24 -7.33
C PHE A 145 -17.90 9.78 -7.35
N GLN A 146 -16.99 10.61 -6.86
CA GLN A 146 -15.56 10.30 -6.77
C GLN A 146 -15.30 9.08 -5.88
N VAL A 147 -16.02 8.97 -4.75
CA VAL A 147 -15.92 7.79 -3.87
C VAL A 147 -16.46 6.54 -4.53
N GLU A 148 -17.60 6.62 -5.24
CA GLU A 148 -18.11 5.48 -6.02
C GLU A 148 -17.15 5.04 -7.13
N SER A 149 -16.56 6.01 -7.83
CA SER A 149 -15.55 5.75 -8.86
C SER A 149 -14.32 5.07 -8.27
N ARG A 150 -13.85 5.54 -7.11
CA ARG A 150 -12.70 4.92 -6.44
C ARG A 150 -12.99 3.50 -5.96
N LEU A 151 -14.19 3.24 -5.43
CA LEU A 151 -14.62 1.88 -5.10
C LEU A 151 -14.65 0.97 -6.33
N ALA A 152 -15.13 1.46 -7.47
CA ALA A 152 -15.12 0.71 -8.72
C ALA A 152 -13.68 0.40 -9.18
N GLN A 153 -12.77 1.38 -9.14
CA GLN A 153 -11.36 1.18 -9.47
C GLN A 153 -10.69 0.11 -8.58
N MET A 154 -10.97 0.14 -7.27
CA MET A 154 -10.49 -0.87 -6.34
C MET A 154 -10.99 -2.27 -6.70
N ARG A 155 -12.29 -2.42 -7.00
CA ARG A 155 -12.86 -3.70 -7.45
C ARG A 155 -12.21 -4.21 -8.73
N THR A 156 -12.05 -3.34 -9.73
CA THR A 156 -11.33 -3.69 -10.97
C THR A 156 -9.90 -4.13 -10.69
N LYS A 157 -9.17 -3.47 -9.77
CA LYS A 157 -7.82 -3.87 -9.41
C LYS A 157 -7.77 -5.25 -8.75
N VAL A 158 -8.73 -5.55 -7.87
CA VAL A 158 -8.88 -6.88 -7.25
C VAL A 158 -9.17 -7.95 -8.30
N GLU A 159 -10.07 -7.68 -9.25
CA GLU A 159 -10.41 -8.60 -10.34
C GLU A 159 -9.20 -8.88 -11.26
N GLN A 160 -8.45 -7.84 -11.60
CA GLN A 160 -7.29 -7.93 -12.50
C GLN A 160 -6.11 -8.66 -11.85
N LEU A 161 -5.80 -8.35 -10.59
CA LEU A 161 -4.59 -8.86 -9.94
C LEU A 161 -4.85 -10.10 -9.07
N GLN A 162 -6.11 -10.37 -8.70
CA GLN A 162 -6.51 -11.57 -7.95
C GLN A 162 -5.65 -11.83 -6.70
N PRO A 163 -5.64 -10.92 -5.71
CA PRO A 163 -4.89 -11.11 -4.47
C PRO A 163 -5.36 -12.38 -3.75
N LYS A 164 -4.42 -13.27 -3.40
CA LYS A 164 -4.70 -14.57 -2.77
C LYS A 164 -4.76 -14.51 -1.25
N ALA A 165 -4.13 -13.50 -0.65
CA ALA A 165 -4.08 -13.24 0.78
C ALA A 165 -4.00 -11.72 1.01
N ILE A 166 -4.07 -11.28 2.27
CA ILE A 166 -3.75 -9.90 2.66
C ILE A 166 -2.89 -9.88 3.93
N PRO A 167 -1.91 -8.97 4.03
CA PRO A 167 -1.51 -8.01 2.99
C PRO A 167 -0.85 -8.69 1.77
N ASP A 168 -1.13 -8.19 0.58
CA ASP A 168 -0.49 -8.63 -0.67
C ASP A 168 0.09 -7.42 -1.41
N LEU A 169 1.27 -7.59 -2.00
CA LEU A 169 2.02 -6.51 -2.65
C LEU A 169 2.31 -6.88 -4.10
N VAL A 170 1.91 -6.01 -5.02
CA VAL A 170 2.14 -6.18 -6.45
C VAL A 170 2.88 -4.97 -7.01
N VAL A 171 4.00 -5.23 -7.69
CA VAL A 171 4.81 -4.21 -8.37
C VAL A 171 4.51 -4.24 -9.87
N ASN A 172 4.29 -3.06 -10.45
CA ASN A 172 4.02 -2.84 -11.87
C ASN A 172 2.91 -3.72 -12.45
N GLY A 173 1.90 -4.06 -11.65
CA GLY A 173 0.77 -4.90 -12.06
C GLY A 173 1.15 -6.34 -12.48
N LYS A 174 2.42 -6.72 -12.36
CA LYS A 174 2.99 -7.94 -12.97
C LYS A 174 3.69 -8.83 -11.96
N TYR A 175 4.35 -8.27 -10.96
CA TYR A 175 5.18 -9.01 -10.02
C TYR A 175 4.54 -9.02 -8.62
N ARG A 176 4.10 -10.18 -8.14
CA ARG A 176 3.61 -10.33 -6.77
C ARG A 176 4.74 -10.72 -5.84
N ILE A 177 4.90 -9.99 -4.74
CA ILE A 177 5.96 -10.23 -3.76
C ILE A 177 5.60 -11.40 -2.84
N ASN A 178 6.53 -12.34 -2.66
CA ASN A 178 6.47 -13.31 -1.57
C ASN A 178 6.99 -12.66 -0.28
N ARG A 179 6.08 -12.04 0.49
CA ARG A 179 6.42 -11.26 1.70
C ARG A 179 7.23 -12.04 2.73
N ALA A 180 7.01 -13.35 2.85
CA ALA A 180 7.72 -14.21 3.80
C ALA A 180 9.21 -14.35 3.49
N SER A 181 9.61 -14.13 2.23
CA SER A 181 11.02 -14.20 1.81
C SER A 181 11.84 -12.94 2.15
N VAL A 182 11.17 -11.84 2.47
CA VAL A 182 11.76 -10.51 2.70
C VAL A 182 11.17 -9.85 3.95
N PRO A 183 11.33 -10.45 5.16
CA PRO A 183 10.66 -9.99 6.39
C PRO A 183 11.00 -8.53 6.76
N GLU A 184 12.26 -8.13 6.56
CA GLU A 184 12.76 -6.81 6.93
C GLU A 184 12.33 -5.69 5.97
N PRO A 185 11.98 -4.49 6.46
CA PRO A 185 11.57 -3.36 5.62
C PRO A 185 12.58 -3.01 4.52
N LYS A 186 13.87 -3.02 4.85
CA LYS A 186 14.93 -2.73 3.88
C LYS A 186 14.97 -3.76 2.74
N ALA A 187 14.91 -5.05 3.07
CA ALA A 187 14.93 -6.12 2.06
C ALA A 187 13.69 -6.06 1.15
N LEU A 188 12.53 -5.69 1.72
CA LEU A 188 11.32 -5.44 0.95
C LEU A 188 11.46 -4.23 0.02
N ALA A 189 12.01 -3.11 0.51
CA ALA A 189 12.26 -1.92 -0.30
C ALA A 189 13.23 -2.21 -1.46
N ASP A 190 14.32 -2.93 -1.19
CA ASP A 190 15.29 -3.34 -2.20
C ASP A 190 14.62 -4.23 -3.27
N LEU A 191 13.74 -5.17 -2.88
CA LEU A 191 12.99 -6.00 -3.82
C LEU A 191 12.00 -5.18 -4.67
N VAL A 192 11.29 -4.22 -4.05
CA VAL A 192 10.39 -3.33 -4.79
C VAL A 192 11.18 -2.54 -5.84
N GLN A 193 12.33 -1.97 -5.49
CA GLN A 193 13.19 -1.24 -6.44
C GLN A 193 13.66 -2.16 -7.58
N TYR A 194 14.15 -3.35 -7.25
CA TYR A 194 14.54 -4.35 -8.24
C TYR A 194 13.41 -4.67 -9.24
N LEU A 195 12.18 -4.86 -8.76
CA LEU A 195 11.02 -5.18 -9.58
C LEU A 195 10.50 -4.00 -10.41
N LEU A 196 10.68 -2.77 -9.92
CA LEU A 196 10.33 -1.56 -10.67
C LEU A 196 11.21 -1.38 -11.93
N GLU A 197 12.44 -1.92 -11.90
CA GLU A 197 13.39 -1.86 -13.02
C GLU A 197 13.21 -3.02 -14.03
N GLN A 198 12.46 -4.07 -13.68
CA GLN A 198 12.19 -5.19 -14.58
C GLN A 198 11.23 -4.80 -15.71
N LYS A 199 11.54 -5.28 -16.93
CA LYS A 199 10.74 -5.06 -18.14
C LYS A 199 9.88 -6.29 -18.47
#